data_AF-A0AAN8QSN1-F1
#
_entry.id   AF-A0AAN8QSN1-F1
#
_cell.length_a   1.000
_cell.length_b   1.000
_cell.length_c   1.000
_cell.angle_alpha   90.00
_cell.angle_beta   90.00
_cell.angle_gamma   90.00
#
_symmetry.space_group_name_H-M   'P 1'
#
loop_
_entity.id
_entity.type
_entity.pdbx_description
1 polymer ?
#
loop_
_entity_poly.entity_id
_entity_poly.type
_entity_poly.pdbx_seq_one_letter_code
_entity_poly.pdbx_strand_id
1 'polypeptide(L)' 'MTFITIFIWTLAFCFQESRGQITVTQTPAVKAVLPGQTVSLNCKTSSDVHP' A
#
# COMPACT_ATOMS: atom_id res chain seq x y z
N MET A 1 28.29 4.43 -26.64
CA MET A 1 28.62 4.26 -25.20
C MET A 1 27.89 5.27 -24.34
N THR A 2 28.04 6.57 -24.57
CA THR A 2 27.32 7.64 -23.82
C THR A 2 25.80 7.59 -23.96
N PHE A 3 25.27 7.34 -25.15
CA PHE A 3 23.83 7.24 -25.36
C PHE A 3 23.20 6.05 -24.60
N ILE A 4 23.88 4.90 -24.62
CA ILE A 4 23.44 3.68 -23.92
C ILE A 4 23.44 3.91 -22.41
N THR A 5 24.47 4.55 -21.86
CA THR A 5 24.53 4.86 -20.43
C THR A 5 23.44 5.85 -20.01
N ILE A 6 23.18 6.90 -20.81
CA ILE A 6 22.10 7.86 -20.54
C ILE A 6 20.74 7.15 -20.56
N PHE A 7 20.51 6.28 -21.55
CA PHE A 7 19.27 5.52 -21.66
C PHE A 7 19.05 4.59 -20.45
N ILE A 8 20.08 3.86 -20.02
CA ILE A 8 20.01 2.98 -18.85
C ILE A 8 19.70 3.77 -17.57
N TRP A 9 20.36 4.92 -17.36
CA TRP A 9 20.10 5.77 -16.18
C TRP A 9 18.68 6.32 -16.18
N THR A 10 18.22 6.83 -17.32
CA THR A 10 16.85 7.38 -17.45
C THR A 10 15.81 6.30 -17.16
N LEU A 11 16.03 5.07 -17.67
CA LEU A 11 15.16 3.93 -17.43
C LEU A 11 15.13 3.51 -15.95
N ALA A 12 16.29 3.46 -15.29
CA ALA A 12 16.38 3.13 -13.87
C ALA A 12 15.60 4.11 -12.98
N PHE A 13 15.72 5.41 -13.26
CA PHE A 13 14.96 6.44 -12.54
C PHE A 13 13.45 6.31 -12.74
N CYS A 14 12.99 6.01 -13.97
CA CYS A 14 11.56 5.85 -14.25
C CYS A 14 10.90 4.69 -13.47
N PHE A 15 11.65 3.63 -13.14
CA PHE A 15 11.11 2.48 -12.40
C PHE A 15 11.24 2.58 -10.88
N GLN A 16 12.07 3.48 -10.37
CA GLN A 16 12.35 3.61 -8.93
C GLN A 16 11.18 4.26 -8.16
N GLU A 17 10.33 5.05 -8.83
CA GLU A 17 9.18 5.74 -8.22
C GLU A 17 7.88 4.95 -8.21
N SER A 18 7.82 3.78 -8.85
CA SER A 18 6.59 2.99 -8.88
C SER A 18 6.39 2.23 -7.57
N ARG A 19 5.96 2.93 -6.51
CA ARG A 19 5.48 2.28 -5.28
C ARG A 19 4.17 1.55 -5.61
N GLY A 20 4.15 0.24 -5.37
CA GLY A 20 2.94 -0.57 -5.55
C GLY A 20 1.78 -0.04 -4.70
N GLN A 21 0.54 -0.22 -5.17
CA GLN A 21 -0.64 0.23 -4.46
C GLN A 21 -0.76 -0.44 -3.09
N ILE A 22 -0.92 0.36 -2.04
CA ILE A 22 -1.20 -0.14 -0.69
C ILE A 22 -2.71 -0.26 -0.51
N THR A 23 -3.17 -1.43 -0.09
CA THR A 23 -4.58 -1.70 0.19
C THR A 23 -4.77 -1.99 1.68
N VAL A 24 -5.91 -1.58 2.22
CA VAL A 24 -6.31 -1.86 3.60
C VAL A 24 -7.51 -2.80 3.59
N THR A 25 -7.43 -3.90 4.35
CA THR A 25 -8.54 -4.81 4.56
C THR A 25 -9.05 -4.69 5.99
N GLN A 26 -10.36 -4.66 6.13
CA GLN A 26 -11.03 -4.58 7.43
C GLN A 26 -11.89 -5.81 7.67
N THR A 27 -11.97 -6.25 8.92
CA THR A 27 -12.79 -7.41 9.30
C THR A 27 -13.43 -7.19 10.66
N PRO A 28 -14.73 -7.46 10.81
CA PRO A 28 -15.72 -7.80 9.78
C PRO A 28 -16.07 -6.60 8.87
N ALA A 29 -16.53 -6.88 7.64
CA ALA A 29 -16.95 -5.83 6.70
C ALA A 29 -18.23 -5.11 7.18
N VAL A 30 -19.14 -5.83 7.82
CA VAL A 30 -20.34 -5.29 8.46
C VAL A 30 -20.58 -6.08 9.75
N LYS A 31 -20.96 -5.38 10.82
CA LYS A 31 -21.33 -6.00 12.10
C LYS A 31 -22.58 -5.31 12.64
N ALA A 32 -23.67 -6.07 12.78
CA ALA A 32 -24.85 -5.60 13.49
C ALA A 32 -24.58 -5.67 15.00
N VAL A 33 -24.92 -4.60 15.72
CA VAL A 33 -24.74 -4.51 17.17
C VAL A 33 -25.88 -3.77 17.83
N LEU A 34 -26.10 -4.08 19.10
CA LEU A 34 -27.06 -3.38 19.95
C LEU A 34 -26.40 -2.19 20.65
N PRO A 35 -27.17 -1.16 21.03
CA PRO A 35 -26.66 -0.04 21.81
C PRO A 35 -25.97 -0.51 23.10
N GLY A 36 -24.80 0.05 23.40
CA GLY A 36 -24.00 -0.28 24.59
C GLY A 36 -23.03 -1.46 24.41
N GLN A 37 -23.02 -2.13 23.25
CA GLN A 37 -22.00 -3.15 22.97
C GLN A 37 -20.70 -2.54 22.45
N THR A 38 -19.57 -3.00 22.98
CA THR A 38 -18.24 -2.66 22.47
C THR A 38 -17.99 -3.40 21.15
N VAL A 39 -17.58 -2.65 20.13
CA VAL A 39 -17.19 -3.18 18.83
C VAL A 39 -15.68 -3.13 18.68
N SER A 40 -15.08 -4.26 18.30
CA SER A 40 -13.71 -4.31 17.82
C SER A 40 -13.73 -4.66 16.33
N LEU A 41 -13.01 -3.89 15.53
CA LEU A 41 -12.78 -4.11 14.11
C LEU A 41 -11.28 -4.28 13.91
N ASN A 42 -10.90 -5.26 13.10
CA ASN A 42 -9.52 -5.47 12.71
C ASN A 42 -9.22 -4.71 11.41
N CYS A 43 -8.00 -4.20 11.31
CA CYS A 43 -7.50 -3.50 10.13
C CYS A 43 -6.12 -4.06 9.78
N LYS A 44 -5.89 -4.35 8.50
CA LYS A 44 -4.62 -4.88 8.01
C LYS A 44 -4.23 -4.15 6.72
N THR A 45 -3.02 -3.64 6.67
CA THR A 45 -2.41 -3.09 5.46
C THR A 45 -1.77 -4.22 4.64
N SER A 46 -1.73 -4.06 3.32
CA SER A 46 -1.09 -5.02 2.41
C SER A 46 0.44 -5.03 2.51
N SER A 47 1.02 -3.97 3.07
CA SER A 47 2.45 -3.79 3.29
C SER A 47 2.70 -3.01 4.57
N ASP A 48 3.95 -3.02 5.02
CA ASP A 48 4.35 -2.25 6.19
C ASP A 48 4.25 -0.74 5.93
N VAL A 49 3.78 -0.01 6.94
CA VAL A 49 3.60 1.43 6.88
C VAL A 49 4.88 2.06 7.41
N HIS A 50 5.71 2.55 6.48
CA HIS A 50 6.92 3.26 6.83
C HIS A 50 6.56 4.73 7.14
N PRO A 51 6.99 5.29 8.29
CA PRO A 51 6.70 6.68 8.70
C PRO A 51 7.39 7.72 7.83
#